data_AF-A0A3D5VEX2-F1
#
_entry.id   AF-A0A3D5VEX2-F1
#
_cell.length_a   1.000
_cell.length_b   1.000
_cell.length_c   1.000
_cell.angle_alpha   90.00
_cell.angle_beta   90.00
_cell.angle_gamma   90.00
#
_symmetry.space_group_name_H-M   'P 1'
#
loop_
_entity.id
_entity.type
_entity.pdbx_description
1 polymer ?
#
loop_
_entity_poly.entity_id
_entity_poly.type
_entity_poly.pdbx_seq_one_letter_code
_entity_poly.pdbx_strand_id
1 'polypeptide(L)'
;PQGRIEVVDSQNLSTGIGLLVMRAVDFAAEGLDIHTIAEKIRALVPKVETEFIIDTLDYLHKGGRCSGVARFVGSMLKIRPSIKVVDGGMIPAQKFRGTRAKALQGLLDTALTQKGNISPERIFVTHSISD
;
A
#
# COMPACT_ATOMS: atom_id res chain seq x y z
N PRO A 1 -25.84 22.18 1.54
CA PRO A 1 -25.17 22.99 2.59
C PRO A 1 -23.65 22.80 2.55
N GLN A 2 -22.90 23.90 2.71
CA GLN A 2 -21.45 23.87 2.96
C GLN A 2 -21.11 23.03 4.21
N GLY A 3 -19.89 22.48 4.27
CA GLY A 3 -19.36 21.78 5.46
C GLY A 3 -19.79 20.32 5.63
N ARG A 4 -20.53 19.73 4.68
CA ARG A 4 -20.93 18.31 4.74
C ARG A 4 -20.01 17.34 3.99
N ILE A 5 -18.95 17.83 3.36
CA ILE A 5 -18.03 17.02 2.56
C ILE A 5 -16.61 17.41 2.95
N GLU A 6 -15.83 16.41 3.34
CA GLU A 6 -14.40 16.51 3.56
C GLU A 6 -13.70 15.61 2.54
N VAL A 7 -12.68 16.13 1.89
CA VAL A 7 -11.83 15.35 0.98
C VAL A 7 -10.51 15.09 1.69
N VAL A 8 -10.12 13.82 1.72
CA VAL A 8 -8.82 13.38 2.23
C VAL A 8 -8.13 12.62 1.11
N ASP A 9 -6.97 13.13 0.70
CA ASP A 9 -6.06 12.38 -0.16
C ASP A 9 -5.41 11.26 0.68
N SER A 10 -5.66 10.02 0.29
CA SER A 10 -5.13 8.84 1.00
C SER A 10 -3.63 8.67 0.83
N GLN A 11 -3.05 9.27 -0.23
CA GLN A 11 -1.69 8.98 -0.70
C GLN A 11 -1.38 7.48 -0.80
N ASN A 12 -2.40 6.67 -1.08
CA ASN A 12 -2.30 5.22 -1.13
C ASN A 12 -3.25 4.63 -2.18
N LEU A 13 -3.18 3.32 -2.40
CA LEU A 13 -3.95 2.58 -3.38
C LEU A 13 -4.59 1.33 -2.77
N SER A 14 -5.60 0.80 -3.44
CA SER A 14 -6.23 -0.48 -3.07
C SER A 14 -6.61 -0.53 -1.58
N THR A 15 -6.30 -1.62 -0.88
CA THR A 15 -6.59 -1.80 0.54
C THR A 15 -5.81 -0.89 1.48
N GLY A 16 -4.78 -0.17 1.01
CA GLY A 16 -4.20 0.95 1.76
C GLY A 16 -5.23 2.09 1.95
N ILE A 17 -6.02 2.37 0.91
CA ILE A 17 -7.20 3.26 1.03
C ILE A 17 -8.25 2.61 1.93
N GLY A 18 -8.48 1.30 1.75
CA GLY A 18 -9.43 0.52 2.55
C GLY A 18 -9.16 0.60 4.06
N LEU A 19 -7.89 0.60 4.50
CA LEU A 19 -7.53 0.80 5.91
C LEU A 19 -8.03 2.14 6.46
N LEU A 20 -7.81 3.23 5.73
CA LEU A 20 -8.26 4.57 6.12
C LEU A 20 -9.79 4.66 6.14
N VAL A 21 -10.45 4.08 5.14
CA VAL A 21 -11.92 4.03 5.07
C VAL A 21 -12.48 3.28 6.27
N MET A 22 -11.93 2.10 6.60
CA MET A 22 -12.44 1.33 7.74
C MET A 22 -12.20 2.04 9.08
N ARG A 23 -11.08 2.78 9.23
CA ARG A 23 -10.87 3.64 10.41
C ARG A 23 -11.89 4.79 10.47
N ALA A 24 -12.26 5.36 9.33
CA ALA A 24 -13.29 6.39 9.28
C ALA A 24 -14.67 5.83 9.67
N VAL A 25 -14.97 4.59 9.26
CA VAL A 25 -16.17 3.86 9.69
C VAL A 25 -16.17 3.65 11.21
N ASP A 26 -15.04 3.21 11.77
CA ASP A 26 -14.90 3.02 13.22
C ASP A 26 -15.16 4.34 13.97
N PHE A 27 -14.55 5.45 13.54
CA PHE A 27 -14.78 6.78 14.13
C PHE A 27 -16.22 7.31 13.96
N ALA A 28 -16.86 7.01 12.82
CA ALA A 28 -18.25 7.37 12.61
C ALA A 28 -19.19 6.57 13.54
N ALA A 29 -18.88 5.30 13.79
CA ALA A 29 -19.62 4.46 14.73
C ALA A 29 -19.47 4.95 16.19
N GLU A 30 -18.34 5.59 16.52
CA GLU A 30 -18.13 6.30 17.80
C GLU A 30 -18.90 7.63 17.90
N GLY A 31 -19.55 8.08 16.81
CA GLY A 31 -20.35 9.31 16.79
C GLY A 31 -19.56 10.60 16.58
N LEU A 32 -18.31 10.51 16.10
CA LEU A 32 -17.50 11.68 15.77
C LEU A 32 -18.07 12.43 14.57
N ASP A 33 -17.92 13.76 14.55
CA ASP A 33 -18.34 14.59 13.43
C ASP A 33 -17.37 14.49 12.23
N ILE A 34 -17.82 14.90 11.06
CA ILE A 34 -17.08 14.76 9.80
C ILE A 34 -15.71 15.47 9.79
N HIS A 35 -15.59 16.63 10.44
CA HIS A 35 -14.34 17.39 10.45
C HIS A 35 -13.31 16.69 11.33
N THR A 36 -13.73 16.25 12.53
CA THR A 36 -12.88 15.46 13.43
C THR A 36 -12.44 14.15 12.81
N ILE A 37 -13.34 13.44 12.12
CA ILE A 37 -12.99 12.22 11.38
C ILE A 37 -11.93 12.54 10.32
N ALA A 38 -12.15 13.55 9.49
CA ALA A 38 -11.23 13.90 8.41
C ALA A 38 -9.84 14.26 8.93
N GLU A 39 -9.74 15.04 10.02
CA GLU A 39 -8.47 15.35 10.68
C GLU A 39 -7.75 14.09 11.19
N LYS A 40 -8.47 13.19 11.87
CA LYS A 40 -7.90 11.92 12.34
C LYS A 40 -7.41 11.05 11.19
N ILE A 41 -8.18 10.97 10.09
CA ILE A 41 -7.76 10.21 8.91
C ILE A 41 -6.53 10.82 8.25
N ARG A 42 -6.46 12.16 8.09
CA ARG A 42 -5.25 12.84 7.59
C ARG A 42 -4.01 12.53 8.43
N ALA A 43 -4.16 12.43 9.75
CA ALA A 43 -3.08 12.04 10.65
C ALA A 43 -2.67 10.55 10.55
N LEU A 44 -3.54 9.69 10.01
CA LEU A 44 -3.27 8.27 9.77
C LEU A 44 -2.66 8.01 8.39
N VAL A 45 -2.93 8.83 7.38
CA VAL A 45 -2.38 8.72 6.02
C VAL A 45 -0.88 8.38 5.99
N PRO A 46 0.03 9.13 6.65
CA PRO A 46 1.46 8.85 6.58
C PRO A 46 1.89 7.57 7.34
N LYS A 47 0.98 6.94 8.09
CA LYS A 47 1.23 5.72 8.86
C LYS A 47 0.80 4.45 8.13
N VAL A 48 0.11 4.59 6.99
CA VAL A 48 -0.34 3.44 6.20
C VAL A 48 0.79 2.97 5.31
N GLU A 49 1.36 1.81 5.63
CA GLU A 49 2.32 1.15 4.76
C GLU A 49 1.63 0.22 3.77
N THR A 50 2.07 0.23 2.51
CA THR A 50 1.57 -0.68 1.47
C THR A 50 2.74 -1.13 0.62
N GLU A 51 2.94 -2.45 0.58
CA GLU A 51 3.98 -3.09 -0.20
C GLU A 51 3.45 -4.42 -0.78
N PHE A 52 3.77 -4.69 -2.03
CA PHE A 52 3.29 -5.88 -2.74
C PHE A 52 4.31 -6.40 -3.74
N ILE A 53 4.24 -7.69 -4.05
CA ILE A 53 5.11 -8.34 -5.05
C ILE A 53 4.37 -8.45 -6.36
N ILE A 54 5.10 -8.24 -7.45
CA ILE A 54 4.60 -8.45 -8.81
C ILE A 54 5.51 -9.39 -9.60
N ASP A 55 4.93 -10.01 -10.62
CA ASP A 55 5.64 -10.94 -11.50
C ASP A 55 6.28 -10.24 -12.70
N THR A 56 5.72 -9.09 -13.11
CA THR A 56 6.26 -8.24 -14.18
C THR A 56 6.01 -6.76 -13.89
N LEU A 57 6.96 -5.91 -14.31
CA LEU A 57 6.84 -4.45 -14.23
C LEU A 57 6.15 -3.85 -15.47
N ASP A 58 5.85 -4.65 -16.50
CA ASP A 58 5.35 -4.14 -17.79
C ASP A 58 4.08 -3.30 -17.67
N TYR A 59 3.14 -3.73 -16.82
CA TYR A 59 1.88 -3.01 -16.62
C TYR A 59 2.10 -1.67 -15.92
N LEU A 60 2.97 -1.63 -14.91
CA LEU A 60 3.32 -0.40 -14.20
C LEU A 60 4.10 0.57 -15.09
N HIS A 61 4.97 0.03 -15.96
CA HIS A 61 5.68 0.80 -16.98
C HIS A 61 4.70 1.44 -17.97
N LYS A 62 3.88 0.62 -18.63
CA LYS A 62 2.91 1.07 -19.65
C LYS A 62 1.89 2.05 -19.07
N GLY A 63 1.49 1.88 -17.81
CA GLY A 63 0.57 2.78 -17.12
C GLY A 63 1.21 4.07 -16.59
N GLY A 64 2.55 4.17 -16.57
CA GLY A 64 3.26 5.34 -16.04
C GLY A 64 3.08 5.54 -14.52
N ARG A 65 2.73 4.48 -13.77
CA ARG A 65 2.32 4.59 -12.36
C ARG A 65 3.40 4.28 -11.34
N CYS A 66 4.51 3.69 -11.76
CA CYS A 66 5.62 3.38 -10.88
C CYS A 66 6.89 4.06 -11.38
N SER A 67 7.39 5.00 -10.58
CA SER A 67 8.60 5.75 -10.91
C SER A 67 9.81 4.83 -10.79
N GLY A 68 10.79 5.00 -11.68
CA GLY A 68 11.99 4.15 -11.67
C GLY A 68 11.82 2.75 -12.27
N VAL A 69 10.64 2.37 -12.76
CA VAL A 69 10.47 1.11 -13.53
C VAL A 69 11.35 1.06 -14.77
N ALA A 70 11.63 2.20 -15.41
CA ALA A 70 12.54 2.29 -16.56
C ALA A 70 13.96 1.75 -16.24
N ARG A 71 14.38 1.77 -14.97
CA ARG A 71 15.68 1.20 -14.53
C ARG A 71 15.74 -0.33 -14.59
N PHE A 72 14.60 -0.97 -14.82
CA PHE A 72 14.46 -2.43 -14.91
C PHE A 72 14.25 -2.92 -16.35
N VAL A 73 14.45 -2.05 -17.35
CA VAL A 73 14.48 -2.42 -18.76
C VAL A 73 15.75 -3.23 -19.02
N GLY A 74 15.67 -4.55 -18.84
CA GLY A 74 16.78 -5.50 -19.04
C GLY A 74 17.00 -6.47 -17.87
N SER A 75 17.14 -7.76 -18.20
CA SER A 75 17.54 -8.89 -17.32
C SER A 75 16.75 -9.09 -16.01
N MET A 76 15.42 -9.20 -16.07
CA MET A 76 14.56 -9.60 -14.94
C MET A 76 14.31 -11.12 -14.85
N LEU A 77 15.19 -11.97 -15.41
CA LEU A 77 14.98 -13.41 -15.36
C LEU A 77 15.05 -13.91 -13.91
N LYS A 78 13.93 -14.44 -13.38
CA LYS A 78 13.79 -14.99 -12.02
C LYS A 78 13.93 -13.97 -10.86
N ILE A 79 13.76 -12.68 -11.13
CA ILE A 79 13.67 -11.64 -10.10
C ILE A 79 12.21 -11.18 -9.98
N ARG A 80 11.69 -11.10 -8.75
CA ARG A 80 10.36 -10.59 -8.42
C ARG A 80 10.54 -9.36 -7.53
N PRO A 81 10.31 -8.14 -8.03
CA PRO A 81 10.44 -6.95 -7.22
C PRO A 81 9.22 -6.79 -6.29
N SER A 82 9.45 -6.22 -5.11
CA SER A 82 8.37 -5.56 -4.38
C SER A 82 8.24 -4.12 -4.82
N ILE A 83 7.01 -3.64 -4.80
CA ILE A 83 6.63 -2.25 -5.01
C ILE A 83 6.09 -1.71 -3.70
N LYS A 84 6.64 -0.59 -3.25
CA LYS A 84 6.17 0.14 -2.06
C LYS A 84 5.48 1.43 -2.49
N VAL A 85 4.46 1.82 -1.75
CA VAL A 85 3.83 3.14 -1.87
C VAL A 85 4.54 4.10 -0.93
N VAL A 86 5.01 5.23 -1.47
CA VAL A 86 5.71 6.30 -0.74
C VAL A 86 5.21 7.64 -1.28
N ASP A 87 4.72 8.51 -0.40
CA ASP A 87 4.21 9.85 -0.72
C ASP A 87 3.23 9.87 -1.91
N GLY A 88 2.29 8.91 -1.94
CA GLY A 88 1.29 8.77 -3.00
C GLY A 88 1.80 8.13 -4.30
N GLY A 89 3.11 7.91 -4.45
CA GLY A 89 3.73 7.27 -5.60
C GLY A 89 4.09 5.81 -5.37
N MET A 90 4.21 5.02 -6.44
CA MET A 90 4.77 3.67 -6.39
C MET A 90 6.25 3.69 -6.77
N ILE A 91 7.07 2.99 -5.98
CA ILE A 91 8.51 2.81 -6.24
C ILE A 91 8.90 1.33 -6.12
N PRO A 92 9.86 0.84 -6.92
CA PRO A 92 10.51 -0.44 -6.66
C PRO A 92 11.29 -0.38 -5.35
N ALA A 93 11.06 -1.31 -4.43
CA ALA A 93 11.67 -1.32 -3.10
C ALA A 93 12.74 -2.40 -2.98
N GLN A 94 12.36 -3.67 -3.08
CA GLN A 94 13.28 -4.81 -2.93
C GLN A 94 13.23 -5.73 -4.16
N LYS A 95 14.28 -6.55 -4.33
CA LYS A 95 14.38 -7.54 -5.41
C LYS A 95 14.53 -8.93 -4.82
N PHE A 96 13.47 -9.73 -4.90
CA PHE A 96 13.51 -11.12 -4.45
C PHE A 96 13.90 -12.05 -5.59
N ARG A 97 14.58 -13.15 -5.28
CA ARG A 97 14.97 -14.18 -6.26
C ARG A 97 14.24 -15.49 -6.01
N GLY A 98 13.88 -16.18 -7.09
CA GLY A 98 13.32 -17.53 -7.04
C GLY A 98 11.79 -17.58 -7.21
N THR A 99 11.17 -18.54 -6.53
CA THR A 99 9.72 -18.79 -6.64
C THR A 99 8.92 -17.67 -6.00
N ARG A 100 7.63 -17.54 -6.38
CA ARG A 100 6.71 -16.57 -5.77
C ARG A 100 6.59 -16.76 -4.26
N ALA A 101 6.55 -18.02 -3.80
CA ALA A 101 6.53 -18.35 -2.37
C ALA A 101 7.77 -17.82 -1.62
N LYS A 102 8.98 -17.97 -2.17
CA LYS A 102 10.20 -17.43 -1.56
C LYS A 102 10.21 -15.90 -1.53
N ALA A 103 9.72 -15.27 -2.60
CA ALA A 103 9.62 -13.83 -2.65
C ALA A 103 8.61 -13.31 -1.61
N LEU A 104 7.43 -13.94 -1.50
CA LEU A 104 6.42 -13.61 -0.50
C LEU A 104 6.96 -13.77 0.93
N GLN A 105 7.67 -14.87 1.19
CA GLN A 105 8.31 -15.07 2.50
C GLN A 105 9.29 -13.93 2.80
N GLY A 106 10.14 -13.53 1.85
CA GLY A 106 11.08 -12.42 2.04
C GLY A 106 10.39 -11.07 2.29
N LEU A 107 9.27 -10.80 1.63
CA LEU A 107 8.44 -9.61 1.91
C LEU A 107 7.87 -9.66 3.33
N LEU A 108 7.31 -10.81 3.74
CA LEU A 108 6.78 -10.99 5.09
C LEU A 108 7.87 -10.84 6.16
N ASP A 109 9.03 -11.45 5.95
CA ASP A 109 10.17 -11.34 6.87
C ASP A 109 10.58 -9.87 7.04
N THR A 110 10.66 -9.11 5.94
CA THR A 110 10.96 -7.67 5.96
C THR A 110 9.90 -6.90 6.72
N ALA A 111 8.61 -7.10 6.43
CA ALA A 111 7.52 -6.42 7.12
C ALA A 111 7.52 -6.71 8.63
N LEU A 112 7.79 -7.96 9.02
CA LEU A 112 7.82 -8.39 10.41
C LEU A 112 9.03 -7.87 11.21
N THR A 113 10.07 -7.33 10.55
CA THR A 113 11.15 -6.62 11.27
C THR A 113 10.62 -5.41 12.04
N GLN A 114 9.51 -4.81 11.58
CA GLN A 114 8.85 -3.69 12.23
C GLN A 114 7.61 -4.10 13.02
N LYS A 115 7.46 -5.38 13.39
CA LYS A 115 6.26 -5.93 14.05
C LYS A 115 5.78 -5.09 15.24
N GLY A 116 6.69 -4.52 16.02
CA GLY A 116 6.33 -3.67 17.17
C GLY A 116 5.61 -2.37 16.81
N ASN A 117 5.72 -1.91 15.57
CA ASN A 117 5.08 -0.70 15.05
C ASN A 117 3.80 -0.98 14.25
N ILE A 118 3.48 -2.25 14.00
CA ILE A 118 2.27 -2.64 13.26
C ILE A 118 1.07 -2.58 14.20
N SER A 119 0.04 -1.83 13.81
CA SER A 119 -1.23 -1.83 14.53
C SER A 119 -1.86 -3.24 14.48
N PRO A 120 -2.20 -3.84 15.63
CA PRO A 120 -2.78 -5.19 15.66
C PRO A 120 -4.26 -5.22 15.27
N GLU A 121 -4.91 -4.07 15.13
CA GLU A 121 -6.37 -3.99 14.93
C GLU A 121 -6.83 -4.49 13.56
N ARG A 122 -6.09 -4.15 12.50
CA ARG A 122 -6.48 -4.48 11.13
C ARG A 122 -5.28 -4.50 10.18
N ILE A 123 -5.12 -5.61 9.47
CA ILE A 123 -4.18 -5.76 8.36
C ILE A 123 -4.96 -6.29 7.17
N PHE A 124 -4.70 -5.76 5.98
CA PHE A 124 -5.22 -6.33 4.74
C PHE A 124 -4.12 -7.09 4.02
N VAL A 125 -4.46 -8.31 3.60
CA VAL A 125 -3.68 -9.09 2.65
C VAL A 125 -4.48 -9.15 1.36
N THR A 126 -3.94 -8.53 0.31
CA THR A 126 -4.63 -8.37 -0.96
C THR A 126 -3.85 -9.08 -2.05
N HIS A 127 -4.56 -9.82 -2.89
CA HIS A 127 -4.00 -10.45 -4.06
C HIS A 127 -4.91 -10.20 -5.25
N SER A 128 -4.33 -10.07 -6.44
CA SER A 128 -5.09 -10.27 -7.66
C SER A 128 -5.31 -11.76 -7.87
N ILE A 129 -6.35 -12.12 -8.62
CA ILE A 129 -6.39 -13.45 -9.23
C ILE A 129 -5.19 -13.51 -10.17
N SER A 130 -4.27 -14.43 -9.90
CA SER A 130 -3.17 -14.76 -10.81
C SER A 130 -3.26 -16.25 -11.05
N ASP A 131 -3.44 -16.62 -12.31
CA ASP A 131 -3.35 -18.00 -12.77
C ASP A 131 -1.98 -18.61 -12.44
#